data_AF-A0A367KHQ1-F1
#
_entry.id   AF-A0A367KHQ1-F1
#
_cell.length_a   1.000
_cell.length_b   1.000
_cell.length_c   1.000
_cell.angle_alpha   90.00
_cell.angle_beta   90.00
_cell.angle_gamma   90.00
#
_symmetry.space_group_name_H-M   'P 1'
#
loop_
_entity.id
_entity.type
_entity.pdbx_description
1 polymer ?
#
loop_
_entity_poly.entity_id
_entity_poly.type
_entity_poly.pdbx_seq_one_letter_code
_entity_poly.pdbx_strand_id
1 'polypeptide(L)'
;MDDCDDPNFSPIIMIIKFPHLRYLSAKNRPENTNLEVDIKLLQEMLKFASVQPHSLPIQYVHVYHYQMDVEPHLQAYQKTWNKLSQHGHVQLDIRICDHMDALTHQPCQRIVCTTAQCWSCGYHFNHCWKCVSICDGCKIKRIPPLANDNQAKLKHQRKRIEQETDEFSVFA
;
A
#
# COMPACT_ATOMS: atom_id res chain seq x y z
N MET A 1 -0.72 19.28 -1.63
CA MET A 1 -1.62 18.27 -2.18
C MET A 1 -1.08 16.93 -1.72
N ASP A 2 -1.65 16.40 -0.65
CA ASP A 2 -1.42 15.01 -0.26
C ASP A 2 -2.24 14.11 -1.20
N ASP A 3 -1.76 12.90 -1.50
CA ASP A 3 -2.46 11.90 -2.34
C ASP A 3 -2.60 12.22 -3.85
N CYS A 4 -1.74 13.08 -4.41
CA CYS A 4 -1.66 13.30 -5.86
C CYS A 4 -0.96 12.14 -6.58
N ASP A 5 -1.65 11.01 -6.75
CA ASP A 5 -1.20 9.86 -7.53
C ASP A 5 -1.24 10.14 -9.05
N ASP A 6 -0.30 10.91 -9.58
CA ASP A 6 -0.11 10.99 -11.04
C ASP A 6 0.72 9.79 -11.52
N PRO A 7 0.20 8.94 -12.43
CA PRO A 7 0.93 7.80 -12.96
C PRO A 7 2.25 8.19 -13.67
N ASN A 8 2.37 9.44 -14.10
CA ASN A 8 3.52 9.94 -14.86
C ASN A 8 4.61 10.55 -13.97
N PHE A 9 4.35 10.83 -12.68
CA PHE A 9 5.34 11.40 -11.79
C PHE A 9 5.96 10.34 -10.88
N SER A 10 7.30 10.26 -10.88
CA SER A 10 8.02 9.46 -9.89
C SER A 10 7.79 10.03 -8.48
N PRO A 11 7.72 9.18 -7.43
CA PRO A 11 7.69 9.60 -6.03
C PRO A 11 8.76 10.64 -5.69
N ILE A 12 9.92 10.57 -6.35
CA ILE A 12 11.03 11.53 -6.19
C ILE A 12 10.65 12.92 -6.71
N ILE A 13 9.96 13.00 -7.85
CA ILE A 13 9.47 14.27 -8.40
C ILE A 13 8.49 14.92 -7.42
N MET A 14 7.64 14.11 -6.78
CA MET A 14 6.69 14.62 -5.79
C MET A 14 7.39 15.22 -4.57
N ILE A 15 8.44 14.59 -4.06
CA ILE A 15 9.25 15.12 -2.95
C ILE A 15 9.87 16.47 -3.31
N ILE A 16 10.47 16.57 -4.52
CA ILE A 16 11.14 17.79 -4.99
C ILE A 16 10.13 18.93 -5.19
N LYS A 17 8.99 18.63 -5.82
CA LYS A 17 7.95 19.64 -6.11
C LYS A 17 7.17 20.05 -4.88
N PHE A 18 7.00 19.15 -3.91
CA PHE A 18 6.15 19.35 -2.73
C PHE A 18 6.92 19.04 -1.45
N PRO A 19 7.81 19.96 -0.99
CA PRO A 19 8.70 19.71 0.15
C PRO A 19 7.97 19.54 1.50
N HIS A 20 6.69 19.93 1.57
CA HIS A 20 5.86 19.79 2.77
C HIS A 20 4.90 18.59 2.73
N LEU A 21 5.08 17.67 1.79
CA LEU A 21 4.25 16.49 1.63
C LEU A 21 4.34 15.59 2.87
N ARG A 22 3.19 15.21 3.43
CA ARG A 22 3.12 14.26 4.55
C ARG A 22 2.75 12.86 4.09
N TYR A 23 1.98 12.78 3.01
CA TYR A 23 1.50 11.53 2.44
C TYR A 23 1.95 11.44 0.99
N LEU A 24 2.81 10.46 0.72
CA LEU A 24 3.22 10.12 -0.63
C LEU A 24 2.42 8.91 -1.09
N SER A 25 1.77 9.02 -2.24
CA SER A 25 1.14 7.88 -2.89
C SER A 25 1.76 7.68 -4.26
N ALA A 26 1.96 6.42 -4.62
CA ALA A 26 2.43 5.96 -5.92
C ALA A 26 1.56 4.83 -6.47
N LYS A 27 0.32 4.67 -5.98
CA LYS A 27 -0.57 3.53 -6.26
C LYS A 27 -0.98 3.42 -7.73
N ASN A 28 -0.88 4.51 -8.48
CA ASN A 28 -1.22 4.55 -9.91
C ASN A 28 -0.06 4.17 -10.85
N ARG A 29 1.09 3.68 -10.34
CA ARG A 29 2.26 3.31 -11.16
C ARG A 29 2.58 1.80 -11.20
N PRO A 30 1.61 0.89 -11.42
CA PRO A 30 1.84 -0.56 -11.28
C PRO A 30 2.97 -1.11 -12.17
N GLU A 31 3.13 -0.55 -13.38
CA GLU A 31 4.17 -0.99 -14.34
C GLU A 31 5.54 -0.36 -14.09
N ASN A 32 5.60 0.76 -13.35
CA ASN A 32 6.79 1.59 -13.20
C ASN A 32 7.31 1.68 -11.76
N THR A 33 6.62 1.05 -10.80
CA THR A 33 7.08 0.97 -9.42
C THR A 33 8.22 -0.02 -9.33
N ASN A 34 9.42 0.50 -9.06
CA ASN A 34 10.62 -0.29 -8.87
C ASN A 34 11.33 0.23 -7.62
N LEU A 35 11.15 -0.46 -6.50
CA LEU A 35 11.71 -0.01 -5.23
C LEU A 35 13.24 -0.01 -5.25
N GLU A 36 13.90 -0.91 -5.99
CA GLU A 36 15.36 -0.89 -6.10
C GLU A 36 15.87 0.42 -6.72
N VAL A 37 15.26 0.84 -7.83
CA VAL A 37 15.60 2.08 -8.53
C VAL A 37 15.27 3.29 -7.66
N ASP A 38 14.08 3.31 -7.05
CA ASP A 38 13.66 4.40 -6.17
C ASP A 38 14.62 4.55 -4.97
N ILE A 39 15.06 3.44 -4.36
CA ILE A 39 16.06 3.46 -3.27
C ILE A 39 17.35 4.09 -3.72
N LYS A 40 17.89 3.67 -4.88
CA LYS A 40 19.17 4.17 -5.39
C LYS A 40 19.10 5.68 -5.60
N LEU A 41 18.04 6.17 -6.22
CA LEU A 41 17.84 7.59 -6.47
C LEU A 41 17.69 8.38 -5.15
N LEU A 42 16.90 7.88 -4.19
CA LEU A 42 16.76 8.52 -2.88
C LEU A 42 18.10 8.55 -2.11
N GLN A 43 18.91 7.50 -2.21
CA GLN A 43 20.24 7.44 -1.61
C GLN A 43 21.22 8.40 -2.30
N GLU A 44 21.14 8.57 -3.61
CA GLU A 44 21.92 9.58 -4.35
C GLU A 44 21.53 11.00 -3.93
N MET A 45 20.24 11.29 -3.78
CA MET A 45 19.78 12.60 -3.29
C MET A 45 20.34 12.94 -1.91
N LEU A 46 20.42 11.95 -1.01
CA LEU A 46 21.09 12.09 0.29
C LEU A 46 22.59 12.31 0.13
N LYS A 47 23.25 11.51 -0.71
CA LYS A 47 24.70 11.54 -0.93
C LYS A 47 25.17 12.89 -1.49
N PHE A 48 24.42 13.45 -2.43
CA PHE A 48 24.73 14.73 -3.07
C PHE A 48 24.08 15.94 -2.38
N ALA A 49 23.49 15.73 -1.19
CA ALA A 49 22.85 16.77 -0.39
C ALA A 49 21.74 17.56 -1.14
N SER A 50 21.12 16.95 -2.15
CA SER A 50 19.91 17.50 -2.81
C SER A 50 18.72 17.49 -1.85
N VAL A 51 18.70 16.54 -0.91
CA VAL A 51 17.78 16.51 0.23
C VAL A 51 18.60 16.24 1.48
N GLN A 52 18.36 17.03 2.53
CA GLN A 52 19.03 16.84 3.81
C GLN A 52 18.44 15.62 4.54
N PRO A 53 19.24 14.82 5.26
CA PRO A 53 18.71 13.81 6.17
C PRO A 53 17.72 14.42 7.16
N HIS A 54 16.69 13.66 7.54
CA HIS A 54 15.68 14.08 8.52
C HIS A 54 15.02 15.42 8.22
N SER A 55 14.83 15.76 6.94
CA SER A 55 14.31 17.07 6.53
C SER A 55 12.90 17.01 5.97
N LEU A 56 12.43 15.84 5.51
CA LEU A 56 11.10 15.73 4.91
C LEU A 56 10.04 15.44 5.97
N PRO A 57 8.86 16.08 5.93
CA PRO A 57 7.79 15.81 6.89
C PRO A 57 6.95 14.55 6.56
N ILE A 58 7.44 13.67 5.67
CA ILE A 58 6.72 12.49 5.18
C ILE A 58 6.48 11.49 6.32
N GLN A 59 5.21 11.13 6.51
CA GLN A 59 4.76 10.18 7.52
C GLN A 59 4.29 8.86 6.90
N TYR A 60 3.71 8.93 5.70
CA TYR A 60 3.10 7.78 5.03
C TYR A 60 3.57 7.68 3.59
N VAL A 61 3.87 6.46 3.16
CA VAL A 61 4.21 6.14 1.78
C VAL A 61 3.35 4.96 1.33
N HIS A 62 2.53 5.21 0.32
CA HIS A 62 1.64 4.23 -0.27
C HIS A 62 2.18 3.77 -1.62
N VAL A 63 2.57 2.50 -1.71
CA VAL A 63 3.24 1.91 -2.89
C VAL A 63 2.66 0.56 -3.27
N TYR A 64 1.66 0.05 -2.54
CA TYR A 64 1.11 -1.27 -2.81
C TYR A 64 0.50 -1.40 -4.21
N HIS A 65 0.87 -2.48 -4.91
CA HIS A 65 0.18 -2.94 -6.11
C HIS A 65 -0.10 -4.44 -6.04
N TYR A 66 -1.18 -4.88 -6.71
CA TYR A 66 -1.56 -6.29 -6.74
C TYR A 66 -0.54 -7.21 -7.44
N GLN A 67 0.36 -6.64 -8.23
CA GLN A 67 1.44 -7.35 -8.93
C GLN A 67 2.69 -7.54 -8.06
N MET A 68 2.80 -6.83 -6.92
CA MET A 68 3.92 -6.98 -6.00
C MET A 68 3.77 -8.26 -5.19
N ASP A 69 4.37 -9.35 -5.66
CA ASP A 69 4.31 -10.63 -4.96
C ASP A 69 5.40 -10.73 -3.88
N VAL A 70 6.65 -10.44 -4.23
CA VAL A 70 7.82 -10.47 -3.34
C VAL A 70 8.64 -9.22 -3.58
N GLU A 71 9.16 -8.60 -2.52
CA GLU A 71 9.98 -7.40 -2.62
C GLU A 71 11.23 -7.51 -1.72
N PRO A 72 12.38 -7.90 -2.27
CA PRO A 72 13.61 -8.09 -1.49
C PRO A 72 14.17 -6.78 -0.95
N HIS A 73 13.84 -5.63 -1.54
CA HIS A 73 14.40 -4.34 -1.15
C HIS A 73 13.55 -3.59 -0.11
N LEU A 74 12.44 -4.16 0.37
CA LEU A 74 11.51 -3.48 1.27
C LEU A 74 12.18 -2.95 2.55
N GLN A 75 13.09 -3.72 3.14
CA GLN A 75 13.81 -3.27 4.34
C GLN A 75 14.74 -2.08 4.06
N ALA A 76 15.42 -2.09 2.91
CA ALA A 76 16.28 -1.00 2.50
C ALA A 76 15.45 0.24 2.14
N TYR A 77 14.27 0.05 1.54
CA TYR A 77 13.29 1.10 1.26
C TYR A 77 12.84 1.79 2.55
N GLN A 78 12.36 1.00 3.52
CA GLN A 78 11.94 1.50 4.84
C GLN A 78 13.05 2.30 5.54
N LYS A 79 14.29 1.77 5.56
CA LYS A 79 15.43 2.46 6.17
C LYS A 79 15.76 3.77 5.47
N THR A 80 15.65 3.81 4.14
CA THR A 80 15.93 5.03 3.36
C THR A 80 14.89 6.10 3.66
N TRP A 81 13.61 5.74 3.71
CA TRP A 81 12.55 6.66 4.12
C TRP A 81 12.70 7.19 5.54
N ASN A 82 13.03 6.33 6.51
CA ASN A 82 13.26 6.75 7.89
C ASN A 82 14.45 7.72 8.01
N LYS A 83 15.45 7.63 7.14
CA LYS A 83 16.58 8.57 7.09
C LYS A 83 16.22 9.91 6.47
N LEU A 84 15.31 9.91 5.49
CA LEU A 84 14.85 11.14 4.82
C LEU A 84 13.87 11.92 5.67
N SER A 85 13.00 11.20 6.40
CA SER A 85 11.93 11.78 7.18
C SER A 85 12.41 12.38 8.50
N GLN A 86 11.80 13.49 8.89
CA GLN A 86 11.86 14.08 10.22
C GLN A 86 11.30 13.12 11.29
N HIS A 87 10.43 12.19 10.88
CA HIS A 87 9.82 11.20 11.76
C HIS A 87 10.75 9.99 11.92
N GLY A 88 10.81 9.43 13.13
CA GLY A 88 11.64 8.24 13.40
C GLY A 88 11.21 6.98 12.65
N HIS A 89 9.97 6.97 12.13
CA HIS A 89 9.43 5.88 11.34
C HIS A 89 8.39 6.39 10.32
N VAL A 90 8.56 6.02 9.06
CA VAL A 90 7.60 6.28 7.98
C VAL A 90 6.73 5.04 7.78
N GLN A 91 5.41 5.19 7.82
CA GLN A 91 4.50 4.07 7.64
C GLN A 91 4.35 3.70 6.15
N LEU A 92 4.60 2.43 5.83
CA LEU A 92 4.35 1.87 4.50
C LEU A 92 2.98 1.15 4.47
N ASP A 93 2.29 1.22 3.33
CA ASP A 93 1.06 0.43 3.09
C ASP A 93 1.33 -1.04 2.72
N ILE A 94 2.60 -1.45 2.71
CA ILE A 94 3.06 -2.81 2.44
C ILE A 94 3.88 -3.37 3.59
N ARG A 95 3.80 -4.69 3.78
CA ARG A 95 4.66 -5.45 4.68
C ARG A 95 4.91 -6.87 4.17
N ILE A 96 5.93 -7.51 4.71
CA ILE A 96 6.18 -8.94 4.47
C ILE A 96 5.18 -9.77 5.27
N CYS A 97 4.64 -10.82 4.65
CA CYS A 97 3.81 -11.81 5.29
C CYS A 97 4.63 -12.58 6.33
N ASP A 98 4.20 -12.58 7.58
CA ASP A 98 4.88 -13.20 8.72
C ASP A 98 4.47 -14.66 8.97
N HIS A 99 3.66 -15.24 8.07
CA HIS A 99 3.23 -16.64 8.19
C HIS A 99 4.41 -17.59 8.01
N MET A 100 4.61 -18.51 8.94
CA MET A 100 5.61 -19.57 8.87
C MET A 100 5.01 -20.81 8.21
N ASP A 101 5.65 -21.28 7.15
CA ASP A 101 5.26 -22.56 6.54
C ASP A 101 5.60 -23.71 7.48
N ALA A 102 4.58 -24.50 7.86
CA ALA A 102 4.73 -25.63 8.77
C ALA A 102 5.57 -26.78 8.20
N LEU A 103 5.68 -26.89 6.86
CA LEU A 103 6.43 -27.96 6.21
C LEU A 103 7.92 -27.61 6.02
N THR A 104 8.19 -26.36 5.64
CA THR A 104 9.55 -25.91 5.32
C THR A 104 10.21 -25.12 6.43
N HIS A 105 9.46 -24.71 7.46
CA HIS A 105 9.89 -23.78 8.52
C HIS A 105 10.45 -22.45 7.97
N GLN A 106 10.11 -22.09 6.73
CA GLN A 106 10.52 -20.82 6.14
C GLN A 106 9.43 -19.76 6.31
N PRO A 107 9.80 -18.51 6.61
CA PRO A 107 8.85 -17.41 6.61
C PRO A 107 8.35 -17.15 5.20
N CYS A 108 7.06 -16.84 5.09
CA CYS A 108 6.52 -16.30 3.85
C CYS A 108 7.27 -15.01 3.49
N GLN A 109 7.67 -14.87 2.23
CA GLN A 109 8.32 -13.65 1.75
C GLN A 109 7.38 -12.76 0.94
N ARG A 110 6.09 -13.12 0.90
CA ARG A 110 5.10 -12.41 0.07
C ARG A 110 4.72 -11.08 0.67
N ILE A 111 4.37 -10.12 -0.17
CA ILE A 111 3.91 -8.82 0.24
C ILE A 111 2.41 -8.84 0.54
N VAL A 112 2.03 -8.12 1.59
CA VAL A 112 0.66 -7.93 2.05
C VAL A 112 0.43 -6.44 2.22
N CYS A 113 -0.69 -5.94 1.71
CA CYS A 113 -1.13 -4.58 2.01
C CYS A 113 -1.60 -4.49 3.46
N THR A 114 -1.11 -3.49 4.21
CA THR A 114 -1.43 -3.32 5.64
C THR A 114 -2.90 -2.98 5.89
N THR A 115 -3.57 -2.40 4.90
CA THR A 115 -5.00 -2.06 4.94
C THR A 115 -5.88 -3.09 4.26
N ALA A 116 -5.35 -4.26 3.86
CA ALA A 116 -6.14 -5.29 3.18
C ALA A 116 -7.25 -5.83 4.09
N GLN A 117 -8.47 -5.88 3.55
CA GLN A 117 -9.66 -6.34 4.26
C GLN A 117 -10.50 -7.27 3.41
N CYS A 118 -11.29 -8.14 4.05
CA CYS A 118 -12.25 -8.99 3.37
C CYS A 118 -13.39 -8.17 2.76
N TRP A 119 -13.61 -8.33 1.45
CA TRP A 119 -14.71 -7.68 0.73
C TRP A 119 -16.10 -7.98 1.34
N SER A 120 -16.28 -9.18 1.91
CA SER A 120 -17.55 -9.66 2.44
C SER A 120 -17.84 -9.12 3.83
N CYS A 121 -16.92 -9.28 4.79
CA CYS A 121 -17.16 -8.94 6.20
C CYS A 121 -16.30 -7.81 6.77
N GLY A 122 -15.34 -7.26 6.00
CA GLY A 122 -14.45 -6.20 6.47
C GLY A 122 -13.31 -6.66 7.37
N TYR A 123 -13.15 -7.97 7.62
CA TYR A 123 -12.07 -8.50 8.45
C TYR A 123 -10.69 -8.16 7.88
N HIS A 124 -9.79 -7.60 8.70
CA HIS A 124 -8.43 -7.25 8.32
C HIS A 124 -7.54 -8.47 8.11
N PHE A 125 -6.81 -8.50 7.02
CA PHE A 125 -5.95 -9.64 6.69
C PHE A 125 -4.56 -9.52 7.33
N ASN A 126 -4.27 -10.43 8.25
CA ASN A 126 -2.96 -10.54 8.90
C ASN A 126 -1.91 -11.29 8.05
N HIS A 127 -2.34 -12.09 7.08
CA HIS A 127 -1.44 -12.88 6.24
C HIS A 127 -1.90 -12.86 4.79
N CYS A 128 -0.98 -13.21 3.88
CA CYS A 128 -1.28 -13.25 2.45
C CYS A 128 -2.34 -14.34 2.13
N TRP A 129 -3.08 -14.12 1.05
CA TRP A 129 -4.16 -15.01 0.61
C TRP A 129 -3.70 -16.42 0.23
N LYS A 130 -2.40 -16.62 -0.04
CA LYS A 130 -1.82 -17.94 -0.32
C LYS A 130 -1.56 -18.75 0.95
N CYS A 131 -1.08 -18.09 2.01
CA CYS A 131 -0.85 -18.73 3.30
C CYS A 131 -2.17 -19.03 4.01
N VAL A 132 -3.12 -18.09 3.97
CA VAL A 132 -4.43 -18.26 4.62
C VAL A 132 -5.52 -18.14 3.56
N SER A 133 -6.08 -19.27 3.17
CA SER A 133 -7.08 -19.38 2.10
C SER A 133 -8.51 -19.14 2.57
N ILE A 134 -8.76 -19.00 3.88
CA ILE A 134 -10.08 -18.79 4.48
C ILE A 134 -10.10 -17.48 5.27
N CYS A 135 -11.17 -16.70 5.17
CA CYS A 135 -11.33 -15.49 5.97
C CYS A 135 -11.64 -15.85 7.43
N ASP A 136 -10.92 -15.29 8.40
CA ASP A 136 -11.17 -15.61 9.81
C ASP A 136 -12.48 -15.02 10.34
N GLY A 137 -12.95 -13.91 9.75
CA GLY A 137 -14.21 -13.27 10.11
C GLY A 137 -15.44 -14.03 9.63
N CYS A 138 -15.59 -14.25 8.32
CA CYS A 138 -16.81 -14.87 7.75
C CYS A 138 -16.63 -16.29 7.21
N LYS A 139 -15.45 -16.89 7.37
CA LYS A 139 -15.14 -18.28 6.99
C LYS A 139 -15.30 -18.62 5.50
N ILE A 140 -15.52 -17.63 4.63
CA ILE A 140 -15.52 -17.83 3.18
C ILE A 140 -14.09 -17.96 2.65
N LYS A 141 -13.96 -18.60 1.48
CA LYS A 141 -12.69 -18.68 0.75
C LYS A 141 -12.18 -17.29 0.36
N ARG A 142 -10.93 -16.97 0.68
CA ARG A 142 -10.25 -15.76 0.23
C ARG A 142 -9.99 -15.85 -1.27
N ILE A 143 -10.10 -14.71 -1.93
CA ILE A 143 -9.78 -14.53 -3.34
C ILE A 143 -8.53 -13.65 -3.48
N PRO A 144 -7.83 -13.68 -4.63
CA PRO A 144 -6.66 -12.84 -4.85
C PRO A 144 -6.95 -11.35 -4.62
N PRO A 145 -5.96 -10.54 -4.20
CA PRO A 145 -6.14 -9.14 -3.84
C PRO A 145 -6.92 -8.29 -4.86
N LEU A 146 -6.57 -8.39 -6.15
CA LEU A 146 -7.28 -7.68 -7.22
C LEU A 146 -8.78 -8.05 -7.27
N ALA A 147 -9.09 -9.34 -7.17
CA ALA A 147 -10.47 -9.82 -7.18
C ALA A 147 -11.23 -9.40 -5.91
N ASN A 148 -10.57 -9.41 -4.76
CA ASN A 148 -11.12 -8.94 -3.49
C ASN A 148 -11.53 -7.47 -3.56
N ASP A 149 -10.63 -6.62 -4.06
CA ASP A 149 -10.89 -5.19 -4.11
C ASP A 149 -11.94 -4.83 -5.16
N ASN A 150 -11.99 -5.56 -6.28
CA ASN A 150 -13.08 -5.41 -7.26
C ASN A 150 -14.44 -5.76 -6.64
N GLN A 151 -14.53 -6.84 -5.84
CA GLN A 151 -15.76 -7.19 -5.12
C GLN A 151 -16.15 -6.13 -4.08
N ALA A 152 -15.16 -5.60 -3.35
CA ALA A 152 -15.40 -4.52 -2.39
C ALA A 152 -15.97 -3.26 -3.09
N LYS A 153 -15.38 -2.86 -4.23
CA LYS A 153 -15.87 -1.74 -5.04
C LYS A 153 -17.30 -1.95 -5.52
N LEU A 154 -17.62 -3.12 -6.06
CA LEU A 154 -18.98 -3.45 -6.52
C LEU A 154 -20.00 -3.42 -5.37
N LYS A 155 -19.63 -3.91 -4.19
CA LYS A 155 -20.48 -3.87 -3.00
C LYS A 155 -20.74 -2.44 -2.53
N HIS A 156 -19.72 -1.58 -2.54
CA HIS A 156 -19.88 -0.16 -2.21
C HIS A 156 -20.78 0.57 -3.21
N GLN A 157 -20.63 0.29 -4.51
CA GLN A 157 -21.49 0.86 -5.55
C GLN A 157 -22.96 0.45 -5.37
N ARG A 158 -23.23 -0.83 -5.10
CA ARG A 158 -24.59 -1.33 -4.84
C ARG A 158 -25.25 -0.63 -3.64
N LYS A 159 -24.54 -0.51 -2.52
CA LYS A 159 -25.05 0.17 -1.33
C LYS A 159 -25.39 1.65 -1.58
N ARG A 160 -24.57 2.34 -2.38
CA ARG A 160 -24.85 3.74 -2.74
C ARG A 160 -26.13 3.86 -3.58
N ILE A 161 -26.32 2.98 -4.55
CA ILE A 161 -27.53 2.95 -5.38
C ILE A 161 -28.77 2.67 -4.53
N GLU A 162 -28.70 1.69 -3.62
CA GLU A 162 -29.81 1.37 -2.70
C GLU A 162 -30.19 2.57 -1.82
N GLN A 163 -29.21 3.30 -1.29
CA GLN A 163 -29.45 4.52 -0.49
C GLN A 163 -30.10 5.64 -1.31
N GLU A 164 -29.65 5.88 -2.54
CA GLU A 164 -30.23 6.89 -3.43
C GLU A 164 -31.67 6.54 -3.82
N THR A 165 -31.99 5.25 -4.01
CA THR A 165 -33.37 4.81 -4.28
C THR A 165 -34.29 4.92 -3.07
N ASP A 166 -33.79 4.62 -1.87
CA ASP A 166 -34.58 4.78 -0.64
C ASP A 166 -34.89 6.25 -0.39
N GLU A 167 -33.92 7.17 -0.58
CA GLU A 167 -34.14 8.62 -0.44
C GLU A 167 -35.16 9.17 -1.45
N PHE A 168 -35.17 8.69 -2.70
CA PHE A 168 -36.18 9.09 -3.68
C PHE A 168 -37.56 8.50 -3.40
N SER A 169 -37.66 7.37 -2.70
CA SER A 169 -38.94 6.75 -2.35
C SER A 169 -39.71 7.50 -1.25
N VAL A 170 -39.06 8.35 -0.44
CA VAL A 170 -39.70 9.15 0.62
C VAL A 170 -40.46 10.37 0.07
N PHE A 171 -40.25 10.71 -1.21
CA PHE A 171 -40.92 11.81 -1.90
C PHE A 171 -42.06 11.37 -2.83
N ALA A 172 -42.48 10.09 -2.75
CA ALA A 172 -43.60 9.53 -3.54
C ALA A 172 -44.83 9.22 -2.68
#